data_AF-A0A6A1V2J2-F1
#
_entry.id   AF-A0A6A1V2J2-F1
#
_cell.length_a   1.000
_cell.length_b   1.000
_cell.length_c   1.000
_cell.angle_alpha   90.00
_cell.angle_beta   90.00
_cell.angle_gamma   90.00
#
_symmetry.space_group_name_H-M   'P 1'
#
loop_
_entity.id
_entity.type
_entity.pdbx_description
1 polymer ?
#
loop_
_entity_poly.entity_id
_entity_poly.type
_entity_poly.pdbx_seq_one_letter_code
_entity_poly.pdbx_strand_id
1 'polypeptide(L)'
;MHAYFKKFPSKEAALLKPHPDTTEEQWKELCDLFTNEAFMKQSEQNKKNISKLTVNHAAGSRSFQRTRACMHQLAKARDKIEAMRATREKYLQEFGKKQAKMEATLRDHREEQRVEQERIQLEQEECMKKEEERMQMEHKERMQKEQERV
;
A
#
# COMPACT_ATOMS: atom_id res chain seq x y z
N MET A 1 -7.34 -43.21 17.22
CA MET A 1 -7.74 -44.19 18.27
C MET A 1 -8.78 -43.65 19.25
N HIS A 2 -8.45 -42.87 20.29
CA HIS A 2 -9.45 -42.42 21.29
C HIS A 2 -10.61 -41.58 20.71
N ALA A 3 -10.33 -40.70 19.73
CA ALA A 3 -11.38 -39.94 19.03
C ALA A 3 -12.35 -40.82 18.22
N TYR A 4 -11.89 -41.99 17.76
CA TYR A 4 -12.73 -42.97 17.08
C TYR A 4 -13.59 -43.76 18.09
N PHE A 5 -12.98 -44.21 19.21
CA PHE A 5 -13.68 -44.87 20.31
C PHE A 5 -14.87 -44.04 20.83
N LYS A 6 -14.69 -42.72 20.97
CA LYS A 6 -15.75 -41.78 21.40
C LYS A 6 -16.98 -41.68 20.48
N LYS A 7 -16.92 -42.22 19.27
CA LYS A 7 -18.09 -42.25 18.37
C LYS A 7 -19.12 -43.29 18.79
N PHE A 8 -18.76 -44.21 19.69
CA PHE A 8 -19.63 -45.27 20.19
C PHE A 8 -20.18 -44.91 21.58
N PRO A 9 -21.44 -45.28 21.86
CA PRO A 9 -22.08 -44.97 23.15
C PRO A 9 -21.58 -45.84 24.31
N SER A 10 -21.06 -47.04 24.02
CA SER A 10 -20.54 -47.97 25.02
C SER A 10 -19.32 -48.72 24.51
N LYS A 11 -18.60 -49.36 25.44
CA LYS A 11 -17.43 -50.19 25.16
C LYS A 11 -17.79 -51.38 24.29
N GLU A 12 -18.90 -52.04 24.58
CA GLU A 12 -19.41 -53.21 23.85
C GLU A 12 -19.72 -52.84 22.41
N ALA A 13 -20.33 -51.66 22.19
CA ALA A 13 -20.59 -51.13 20.85
C ALA A 13 -19.29 -50.80 20.09
N ALA A 14 -18.24 -50.35 20.79
CA ALA A 14 -16.93 -50.08 20.19
C ALA A 14 -16.18 -51.37 19.85
N LEU A 15 -16.28 -52.43 20.65
CA LEU A 15 -15.64 -53.72 20.40
C LEU A 15 -16.17 -54.42 19.14
N LEU A 16 -17.45 -54.23 18.82
CA LEU A 16 -18.05 -54.75 17.58
C LEU A 16 -17.54 -54.07 16.30
N LYS A 17 -16.87 -52.92 16.42
CA LYS A 17 -16.36 -52.15 15.27
C LYS A 17 -14.89 -51.74 15.51
N PRO A 18 -13.94 -52.68 15.33
CA PRO A 18 -12.52 -52.41 15.47
C PRO A 18 -12.04 -51.28 14.56
N HIS A 19 -11.04 -50.52 15.02
CA HIS A 19 -10.44 -49.46 14.22
C HIS A 19 -9.65 -50.06 13.04
N PRO A 20 -9.75 -49.51 11.81
CA PRO A 20 -9.15 -50.10 10.61
C PRO A 20 -7.63 -50.27 10.68
N ASP A 21 -6.95 -49.41 11.43
CA ASP A 21 -5.48 -49.43 11.58
C ASP A 21 -4.98 -50.21 12.83
N THR A 22 -5.82 -51.04 13.48
CA THR A 22 -5.43 -51.83 14.67
C THR A 22 -5.91 -53.27 14.57
N THR A 23 -5.19 -54.20 15.19
CA THR A 23 -5.69 -55.58 15.36
C THR A 23 -6.84 -55.62 16.37
N GLU A 24 -7.68 -56.67 16.32
CA GLU A 24 -8.81 -56.81 17.24
C GLU A 24 -8.36 -56.87 18.71
N GLU A 25 -7.25 -57.55 18.98
CA GLU A 25 -6.65 -57.69 20.31
C GLU A 25 -6.17 -56.34 20.84
N GLN A 26 -5.41 -55.59 20.02
CA GLN A 26 -4.94 -54.24 20.37
C GLN A 26 -6.11 -53.28 20.55
N TRP A 27 -7.15 -53.40 19.73
CA TRP A 27 -8.36 -52.58 19.85
C TRP A 27 -9.07 -52.85 21.17
N LYS A 28 -9.16 -54.11 21.59
CA LYS A 28 -9.76 -54.51 22.86
C LYS A 28 -9.01 -53.92 24.05
N GLU A 29 -7.68 -54.03 24.06
CA GLU A 29 -6.83 -53.41 25.09
C GLU A 29 -6.98 -51.89 25.15
N LEU A 30 -7.08 -51.23 24.00
CA LEU A 30 -7.32 -49.79 23.93
C LEU A 30 -8.71 -49.40 24.45
N CYS A 31 -9.74 -50.20 24.15
CA CYS A 31 -11.09 -49.99 24.71
C CYS A 31 -11.09 -50.15 26.23
N ASP A 32 -10.39 -51.16 26.76
CA ASP A 32 -10.20 -51.35 28.19
C ASP A 32 -9.52 -50.13 28.82
N LEU A 33 -8.42 -49.66 28.21
CA LEU A 33 -7.68 -48.48 28.66
C LEU A 33 -8.53 -47.21 28.65
N PHE A 34 -9.33 -46.97 27.60
CA PHE A 34 -10.17 -45.77 27.50
C PHE A 34 -11.34 -45.78 28.49
N THR A 35 -11.79 -46.96 28.92
CA THR A 35 -12.80 -47.09 29.99
C THR A 35 -12.20 -47.14 31.40
N ASN A 36 -10.89 -47.24 31.53
CA ASN A 36 -10.22 -47.28 32.82
C ASN A 36 -10.39 -45.96 33.58
N GLU A 37 -10.85 -46.04 34.83
CA GLU A 37 -11.09 -44.89 35.69
C GLU A 37 -9.84 -44.02 35.89
N ALA A 38 -8.65 -44.63 36.02
CA ALA A 38 -7.40 -43.91 36.18
C ALA A 38 -7.05 -43.08 34.94
N PHE A 39 -7.27 -43.65 33.74
CA PHE A 39 -7.08 -42.95 32.48
C PHE A 39 -8.07 -41.78 32.35
N MET A 40 -9.34 -41.99 32.69
CA MET A 40 -10.36 -40.95 32.64
C MET A 40 -10.04 -39.80 33.61
N LYS A 41 -9.64 -40.12 34.84
CA LYS A 41 -9.21 -39.14 35.84
C LYS A 41 -8.00 -38.34 35.35
N GLN A 42 -7.01 -38.99 34.76
CA GLN A 42 -5.83 -38.33 34.19
C GLN A 42 -6.19 -37.46 32.98
N SER A 43 -7.06 -37.92 32.10
CA SER A 43 -7.53 -37.19 30.92
C SER A 43 -8.26 -35.90 31.32
N GLU A 44 -9.19 -35.99 32.28
CA GLU A 44 -9.90 -34.81 32.79
C GLU A 44 -8.97 -33.82 33.49
N GLN A 45 -7.98 -34.32 34.24
CA GLN A 45 -6.98 -33.46 34.85
C GLN A 45 -6.08 -32.79 33.80
N ASN A 46 -5.67 -33.52 32.76
CA ASN A 46 -4.88 -32.97 31.65
C ASN A 46 -5.63 -31.85 30.91
N LYS A 47 -6.94 -32.00 30.67
CA LYS A 47 -7.76 -30.92 30.07
C LYS A 47 -7.79 -29.67 30.96
N LYS A 48 -8.02 -29.84 32.27
CA LYS A 48 -8.00 -28.73 33.24
C LYS A 48 -6.63 -28.05 33.33
N ASN A 49 -5.56 -28.82 33.20
CA ASN A 49 -4.21 -28.29 33.21
C ASN A 49 -3.91 -27.50 31.91
N ILE A 50 -4.34 -28.01 30.75
CA ILE A 50 -4.25 -27.31 29.47
C ILE A 50 -5.03 -25.99 29.50
N SER A 51 -6.25 -25.97 30.07
CA SER A 51 -7.04 -24.73 30.16
C SER A 51 -6.44 -23.68 31.08
N LYS A 52 -5.60 -24.09 32.04
CA LYS A 52 -4.86 -23.19 32.94
C LYS A 52 -3.53 -22.71 32.34
N LEU A 53 -3.11 -23.26 31.21
CA LEU A 53 -1.86 -22.90 30.57
C LEU A 53 -2.00 -21.52 29.91
N THR A 54 -1.35 -20.52 30.49
CA THR A 54 -1.42 -19.11 30.04
C THR A 54 -0.43 -18.79 28.93
N VAL A 55 0.68 -19.53 28.86
CA VAL A 55 1.72 -19.35 27.85
C VAL A 55 1.78 -20.57 26.95
N ASN A 56 1.76 -20.34 25.63
CA ASN A 56 2.05 -21.42 24.70
C ASN A 56 3.51 -21.87 24.89
N HIS A 57 3.77 -23.18 24.88
CA HIS A 57 5.15 -23.67 24.80
C HIS A 57 5.83 -23.05 23.57
N ALA A 58 6.93 -22.33 23.79
CA ALA A 58 7.71 -21.71 22.73
C ALA A 58 8.68 -22.71 22.07
N ALA A 59 8.99 -23.81 22.73
CA ALA A 59 9.86 -24.87 22.23
C ALA A 59 9.06 -26.06 21.65
N GLY A 60 9.64 -26.73 20.66
CA GLY A 60 9.09 -27.94 20.04
C GLY A 60 8.52 -27.74 18.63
N SER A 61 8.22 -28.85 17.96
CA SER A 61 7.81 -28.85 16.54
C SER A 61 6.50 -28.09 16.29
N ARG A 62 5.52 -28.17 17.21
CA ARG A 62 4.22 -27.48 17.06
C ARG A 62 4.33 -25.96 17.17
N SER A 63 5.21 -25.44 18.03
CA SER A 63 5.42 -23.99 18.12
C SER A 63 6.12 -23.47 16.86
N PHE A 64 7.14 -24.19 16.38
CA PHE A 64 7.84 -23.86 15.15
C PHE A 64 6.91 -23.81 13.93
N GLN A 65 6.03 -24.81 13.77
CA GLN A 65 5.03 -24.82 12.69
C GLN A 65 4.08 -23.62 12.76
N ARG A 66 3.61 -23.26 13.96
CA ARG A 66 2.76 -22.07 14.16
C ARG A 66 3.48 -20.79 13.79
N THR A 67 4.74 -20.61 14.23
CA THR A 67 5.55 -19.44 13.87
C THR A 67 5.75 -19.36 12.37
N ARG A 68 6.10 -20.46 11.71
CA ARG A 68 6.27 -20.50 10.25
C ARG A 68 4.98 -20.13 9.51
N ALA A 69 3.83 -20.66 9.93
CA ALA A 69 2.54 -20.31 9.34
C ALA A 69 2.21 -18.82 9.53
N CYS A 70 2.46 -18.28 10.74
CA CYS A 70 2.29 -16.87 11.03
C CYS A 70 3.17 -15.99 10.12
N MET A 71 4.47 -16.30 10.02
CA MET A 71 5.41 -15.58 9.16
C MET A 71 4.99 -15.59 7.69
N HIS A 72 4.47 -16.73 7.20
CA HIS A 72 3.96 -16.82 5.84
C HIS A 72 2.74 -15.90 5.62
N GLN A 73 1.82 -15.82 6.59
CA GLN A 73 0.67 -14.92 6.49
C GLN A 73 1.11 -13.45 6.51
N LEU A 74 2.08 -13.11 7.36
CA LEU A 74 2.66 -11.77 7.42
C LEU A 74 3.34 -11.38 6.10
N ALA A 75 4.09 -12.31 5.49
CA ALA A 75 4.70 -12.08 4.18
C ALA A 75 3.63 -11.80 3.10
N LYS A 76 2.59 -12.63 3.02
CA LYS A 76 1.47 -12.40 2.09
C LYS A 76 0.79 -11.05 2.31
N ALA A 77 0.57 -10.66 3.57
CA ALA A 77 -0.03 -9.38 3.91
C ALA A 77 0.88 -8.22 3.48
N ARG A 78 2.19 -8.34 3.70
CA ARG A 78 3.19 -7.35 3.25
C ARG A 78 3.14 -7.17 1.74
N ASP A 79 3.17 -8.26 0.98
CA ASP A 79 3.16 -8.22 -0.49
C ASP A 79 1.90 -7.50 -1.01
N LYS A 80 0.75 -7.78 -0.40
CA LYS A 80 -0.51 -7.10 -0.73
C LYS A 80 -0.45 -5.60 -0.46
N ILE A 81 0.10 -5.19 0.68
CA ILE A 81 0.27 -3.77 1.04
C ILE A 81 1.25 -3.09 0.07
N GLU A 82 2.30 -3.78 -0.34
CA GLU A 82 3.29 -3.25 -1.29
C GLU A 82 2.68 -3.04 -2.68
N ALA A 83 1.87 -3.98 -3.17
CA ALA A 83 1.13 -3.83 -4.42
C ALA A 83 0.16 -2.62 -4.38
N MET A 84 -0.53 -2.41 -3.25
CA MET A 84 -1.41 -1.25 -3.07
C MET A 84 -0.61 0.07 -3.06
N ARG A 85 0.54 0.10 -2.38
CA ARG A 85 1.43 1.27 -2.35
C ARG A 85 1.95 1.61 -3.75
N ALA A 86 2.43 0.62 -4.51
CA ALA A 86 2.89 0.82 -5.88
C ALA A 86 1.79 1.39 -6.80
N THR A 87 0.55 0.91 -6.65
CA THR A 87 -0.59 1.43 -7.41
C THR A 87 -0.88 2.89 -7.07
N ARG A 88 -0.88 3.23 -5.77
CA ARG A 88 -1.08 4.61 -5.30
C ARG A 88 0.02 5.55 -5.79
N GLU A 89 1.27 5.11 -5.74
CA GLU A 89 2.42 5.91 -6.16
C GLU A 89 2.36 6.24 -7.66
N LYS A 90 2.00 5.28 -8.50
CA LYS A 90 1.78 5.52 -9.94
C LYS A 90 0.70 6.58 -10.17
N TYR A 91 -0.44 6.47 -9.48
CA TYR A 91 -1.51 7.46 -9.59
C TYR A 91 -1.05 8.87 -9.19
N LEU A 92 -0.31 8.99 -8.09
CA LEU A 92 0.24 10.28 -7.64
C LEU A 92 1.26 10.84 -8.62
N GLN A 93 2.10 9.99 -9.21
CA GLN A 93 3.07 10.40 -10.22
C GLN A 93 2.38 10.92 -11.48
N GLU A 94 1.34 10.24 -11.96
CA GLU A 94 0.53 10.71 -13.09
C GLU A 94 -0.18 12.02 -12.78
N PHE A 95 -0.75 12.15 -11.59
CA PHE A 95 -1.38 13.38 -11.13
C PHE A 95 -0.38 14.55 -11.12
N GLY A 96 0.81 14.34 -10.54
CA GLY A 96 1.87 15.35 -10.50
C GLY A 96 2.34 15.76 -11.90
N LYS A 97 2.48 14.82 -12.84
CA LYS A 97 2.80 15.13 -14.25
C LYS A 97 1.72 15.98 -14.92
N LYS A 98 0.44 15.67 -14.69
CA LYS A 98 -0.68 16.47 -15.22
C LYS A 98 -0.68 17.89 -14.65
N GLN A 99 -0.42 18.01 -13.34
CA GLN A 99 -0.32 19.31 -12.69
C GLN A 99 0.85 20.14 -13.24
N ALA A 100 2.04 19.53 -13.38
CA ALA A 100 3.21 20.21 -13.94
C ALA A 100 2.99 20.68 -15.39
N LYS A 101 2.32 19.85 -16.22
CA LYS A 101 1.96 20.23 -17.58
C LYS A 101 1.00 21.42 -17.62
N MET A 102 -0.03 21.41 -16.76
CA MET A 102 -0.97 22.52 -16.65
C MET A 102 -0.28 23.81 -16.19
N GLU A 103 0.60 23.72 -15.19
CA GLU A 103 1.34 24.87 -14.69
C GLU A 103 2.31 25.43 -15.73
N ALA A 104 2.96 24.57 -16.52
CA ALA A 104 3.80 24.99 -17.64
C ALA A 104 2.99 25.79 -18.67
N THR A 105 1.83 25.28 -19.11
CA THR A 105 0.97 25.99 -20.07
C THR A 105 0.49 27.35 -19.55
N LEU A 106 0.22 27.46 -18.25
CA LEU A 106 -0.15 28.74 -17.63
C LEU A 106 1.02 29.71 -17.56
N ARG A 107 2.24 29.21 -17.28
CA ARG A 107 3.46 30.01 -17.31
C ARG A 107 3.74 30.54 -18.71
N ASP A 108 3.67 29.67 -19.72
CA ASP A 108 3.92 30.05 -21.12
C ASP A 108 2.93 31.15 -21.55
N HIS A 109 1.64 30.98 -21.26
CA HIS A 109 0.64 32.00 -21.59
C HIS A 109 0.89 33.33 -20.86
N ARG A 110 1.32 33.29 -19.58
CA ARG A 110 1.65 34.50 -18.82
C ARG A 110 2.89 35.20 -19.38
N GLU A 111 3.88 34.43 -19.82
CA GLU A 111 5.09 34.92 -20.47
C GLU A 111 4.76 35.61 -21.79
N GLU A 112 3.96 34.94 -22.64
CA GLU A 112 3.47 35.50 -23.90
C GLU A 112 2.76 36.83 -23.69
N GLN A 113 1.86 36.91 -22.70
CA GLN A 113 1.18 38.17 -22.36
C GLN A 113 2.17 39.26 -21.92
N ARG A 114 3.21 38.92 -21.15
CA ARG A 114 4.22 39.91 -20.73
C ARG A 114 5.03 40.42 -21.92
N VAL A 115 5.50 39.51 -22.78
CA VAL A 115 6.27 39.86 -23.98
C VAL A 115 5.45 40.71 -24.94
N GLU A 116 4.17 40.39 -25.12
CA GLU A 116 3.24 41.19 -25.93
C GLU A 116 3.09 42.61 -25.38
N GLN A 117 2.90 42.76 -24.06
CA GLN A 117 2.81 44.07 -23.42
C GLN A 117 4.10 44.89 -23.56
N GLU A 118 5.26 44.26 -23.36
CA GLU A 118 6.57 44.90 -23.54
C GLU A 118 6.77 45.34 -24.99
N ARG A 119 6.37 44.52 -25.98
CA ARG A 119 6.44 44.89 -27.40
C ARG A 119 5.61 46.13 -27.70
N ILE A 120 4.36 46.17 -27.22
CA ILE A 120 3.47 47.32 -27.42
C ILE A 120 4.06 48.59 -26.78
N GLN A 121 4.64 48.48 -25.58
CA GLN A 121 5.28 49.62 -24.92
C GLN A 121 6.47 50.15 -25.73
N LEU A 122 7.37 49.27 -26.19
CA LEU A 122 8.52 49.67 -27.00
C LEU A 122 8.10 50.32 -28.32
N GLU A 123 7.07 49.79 -28.97
CA GLU A 123 6.55 50.36 -30.23
C GLU A 123 5.98 51.77 -30.01
N GLN A 124 5.29 52.00 -28.89
CA GLN A 124 4.82 53.33 -28.49
C GLN A 124 5.98 54.28 -28.21
N GLU A 125 6.99 53.86 -27.45
CA GLU A 125 8.18 54.66 -27.15
C GLU A 125 8.96 55.04 -28.41
N GLU A 126 9.13 54.08 -29.35
CA GLU A 126 9.77 54.36 -30.64
C GLU A 126 8.97 55.36 -31.48
N CYS A 127 7.64 55.25 -31.50
CA CYS A 127 6.77 56.17 -32.22
C CYS A 127 6.93 57.60 -31.69
N MET A 128 6.92 57.75 -30.36
CA MET A 128 7.13 59.04 -29.69
C MET A 128 8.52 59.62 -30.02
N LYS A 129 9.57 58.79 -29.95
CA LYS A 129 10.93 59.23 -30.24
C LYS A 129 11.12 59.67 -31.69
N LYS A 130 10.57 58.92 -32.65
CA LYS A 130 10.60 59.31 -34.09
C LYS A 130 9.85 60.62 -34.34
N GLU A 131 8.79 60.89 -33.58
CA GLU A 131 8.06 62.14 -33.65
C GLU A 131 8.85 63.32 -33.08
N GLU A 132 9.51 63.14 -31.94
CA GLU A 132 10.43 64.13 -31.38
C GLU A 132 11.58 64.46 -32.34
N GLU A 133 12.21 63.44 -32.92
CA GLU A 133 13.29 63.61 -33.91
C GLU A 133 12.81 64.37 -35.16
N ARG A 134 11.60 64.06 -35.65
CA ARG A 134 10.96 64.79 -36.76
C ARG A 134 10.75 66.26 -36.40
N MET A 135 10.18 66.56 -35.24
CA MET A 135 9.99 67.94 -34.77
C MET A 135 11.31 68.70 -34.63
N GLN A 136 12.36 68.04 -34.13
CA GLN A 136 13.69 68.66 -34.01
C GLN A 136 14.31 68.96 -35.38
N MET A 137 14.18 68.05 -36.35
CA MET A 137 14.67 68.30 -37.71
C MET A 137 13.92 69.45 -38.38
N GLU A 138 12.59 69.47 -38.31
CA GLU A 138 11.79 70.55 -38.88
C GLU A 138 12.15 71.91 -38.27
N HIS A 139 12.39 71.96 -36.94
CA HIS A 139 12.81 73.17 -36.28
C HIS A 139 14.19 73.65 -36.77
N LYS A 140 15.16 72.73 -36.91
CA LYS A 140 16.50 73.05 -37.45
C LYS A 140 16.43 73.56 -38.90
N GLU A 141 15.61 72.93 -39.74
CA GLU A 141 15.38 73.37 -41.11
C GLU A 141 14.79 74.78 -41.19
N ARG A 142 13.81 75.10 -40.34
CA ARG A 142 13.21 76.43 -40.28
C ARG A 142 14.26 77.48 -39.92
N MET A 143 15.10 77.21 -38.91
CA MET A 143 16.18 78.11 -38.50
C MET A 143 17.21 78.35 -39.62
N GLN A 144 17.58 77.30 -40.36
CA GLN A 144 18.49 77.45 -41.51
C GLN A 144 17.89 78.29 -42.63
N LYS A 145 16.63 78.02 -43.01
CA LYS A 145 15.92 78.82 -44.03
C LYS A 145 15.76 80.28 -43.63
N GLU A 146 15.72 80.57 -42.33
CA GLU A 146 15.65 81.94 -41.81
C GLU A 146 17.02 82.64 -41.85
N GLN A 147 18.11 81.90 -41.57
CA GLN A 147 19.48 82.40 -41.71
C GLN A 147 19.87 82.71 -43.16
N GLU A 148 19.41 81.91 -44.13
CA GLU A 148 19.69 82.12 -45.57
C GLU A 148 18.92 83.31 -46.19
N ARG A 149 17.93 83.88 -45.48
CA ARG A 149 17.13 85.03 -45.95
C ARG A 149 17.68 86.40 -45.53
N VAL A 150 18.75 86.43 -44.73
CA VAL A 150 19.45 87.64 -44.25
C VAL A 150 20.71 87.85 -45.08
#